data_AF-A0A367XX42-F1
#
_entry.id   AF-A0A367XX42-F1
#
_cell.length_a   1.000
_cell.length_b   1.000
_cell.length_c   1.000
_cell.angle_alpha   90.00
_cell.angle_beta   90.00
_cell.angle_gamma   90.00
#
_symmetry.space_group_name_H-M   'P 1'
#
loop_
_entity.id
_entity.type
_entity.pdbx_description
1 polymer ?
#
loop_
_entity_poly.entity_id
_entity_poly.type
_entity_poly.pdbx_seq_one_letter_code
_entity_poly.pdbx_strand_id
1 'polypeptide(L)'
;MSEKLGTAPFSQDINPVTSVGSHLQVQDHEVNIDAITSNPLGLGEVGTTLTESEKWFVLKRLHFDALLSLDELPPSATFIFDKIEQMSPEEAVEILRSAIVEHAGDVNIPEADLDLWRELVEYNGPKDVHLGAKYDHSLDGNSSTAKGEKIVIHENGTEDSLTNPERHEVVDWNLQVRLEAVLVAYWSPYPEVRAVTFPYDDPSIPVETFRVYLIGIIWTGIGAVINQFFTERQPSITLAMSVVQVFLYPSGLLCEWVLPKWSFKIWKWTIDLNPGPYTFKEQMLATIFCGVTGGGTSYVSSNILMQKSEIFYDNKWVDFGYQVLLILSTNFLGVGLAGIMRKFSIYPVKAVWPSILPGIALNKTLLTPSKKEKINGWTISAYKFFFIVFWASFLYFWVPDYLFQALSTFNWMTWIKPTNLNLAVVTGSVGGLGLNPIPTFDWNYFSSLLQPLQVPFYNPVNNIIGMFLGFFCILGVWYSNYKWTGYLPINDNGLYTNTGERYSVTAVVDKDSLFDVEKYNEIGPPSTLRLIWLFMVHSLPSILSTLFTKSV
;
A
#
# COMPACT_ATOMS: atom_id res chain seq x y z
N MET A 1 13.23 25.24 -54.68
CA MET A 1 13.91 23.93 -54.77
C MET A 1 13.48 23.15 -53.52
N SER A 2 12.21 22.79 -53.36
CA SER A 2 11.54 21.63 -53.97
C SER A 2 12.45 20.42 -54.07
N GLU A 3 12.46 19.56 -53.05
CA GLU A 3 12.31 18.10 -53.22
C GLU A 3 12.33 17.35 -51.88
N LYS A 4 11.31 16.49 -51.71
CA LYS A 4 11.32 15.20 -50.99
C LYS A 4 11.27 15.22 -49.45
N LEU A 5 10.10 15.57 -48.90
CA LEU A 5 9.57 14.85 -47.74
C LEU A 5 8.99 13.53 -48.25
N GLY A 6 9.69 12.42 -47.98
CA GLY A 6 9.14 11.08 -48.15
C GLY A 6 8.20 10.77 -46.99
N THR A 7 6.90 10.73 -47.27
CA THR A 7 5.89 10.12 -46.41
C THR A 7 6.08 8.60 -46.42
N ALA A 8 6.63 8.03 -45.34
CA ALA A 8 6.57 6.60 -45.10
C ALA A 8 5.12 6.21 -44.73
N PRO A 9 4.57 5.10 -45.25
CA PRO A 9 3.20 4.70 -44.95
C PRO A 9 3.18 4.03 -43.57
N PHE A 10 2.80 4.75 -42.53
CA PHE A 10 2.31 4.14 -41.30
C PHE A 10 0.84 3.77 -41.51
N SER A 11 0.59 2.64 -42.17
CA SER A 11 -0.66 1.91 -42.03
C SER A 11 -0.38 0.68 -41.15
N GLN A 12 -0.29 0.90 -39.85
CA GLN A 12 -0.53 -0.17 -38.88
C GLN A 12 -2.01 -0.10 -38.54
N ASP A 13 -2.70 -1.23 -38.66
CA ASP A 13 -4.09 -1.39 -38.26
C ASP A 13 -4.27 -0.82 -36.85
N ILE A 14 -5.10 0.22 -36.73
CA ILE A 14 -5.37 0.95 -35.49
C ILE A 14 -6.40 0.14 -34.71
N ASN A 15 -6.03 -1.05 -34.24
CA ASN A 15 -6.76 -1.69 -33.17
C ASN A 15 -6.16 -1.17 -31.86
N PRO A 16 -6.88 -0.33 -31.09
CA PRO A 16 -6.36 0.26 -29.86
C PRO A 16 -6.03 -0.80 -28.79
N VAL A 17 -6.67 -1.98 -28.87
CA VAL A 17 -6.48 -3.13 -27.99
C VAL A 17 -6.08 -4.33 -28.84
N THR A 18 -4.96 -4.98 -28.50
CA THR A 18 -4.57 -6.25 -29.12
C THR A 18 -5.18 -7.40 -28.32
N SER A 19 -6.08 -8.15 -28.95
CA SER A 19 -6.65 -9.38 -28.35
C SER A 19 -6.10 -10.59 -29.10
N VAL A 20 -5.37 -11.45 -28.40
CA VAL A 20 -4.66 -12.60 -28.96
C VAL A 20 -5.17 -13.93 -28.39
N GLY A 21 -6.06 -13.89 -27.40
CA GLY A 21 -7.05 -14.95 -27.19
C GLY A 21 -7.17 -15.55 -25.79
N SER A 22 -6.34 -15.19 -24.82
CA SER A 22 -6.53 -15.63 -23.42
C SER A 22 -6.00 -14.62 -22.42
N HIS A 23 -6.77 -14.38 -21.36
CA HIS A 23 -6.41 -13.49 -20.25
C HIS A 23 -5.10 -13.85 -19.53
N LEU A 24 -4.59 -15.08 -19.70
CA LEU A 24 -3.31 -15.52 -19.13
C LEU A 24 -2.09 -15.05 -19.94
N GLN A 25 -2.29 -14.58 -21.17
CA GLN A 25 -1.22 -14.11 -22.04
C GLN A 25 -1.01 -12.60 -21.85
N VAL A 26 0.25 -12.19 -21.69
CA VAL A 26 0.62 -10.78 -21.48
C VAL A 26 0.14 -9.90 -22.64
N GLN A 27 0.19 -10.41 -23.87
CA GLN A 27 -0.20 -9.69 -25.08
C GLN A 27 -1.67 -9.28 -25.08
N ASP A 28 -2.52 -10.00 -24.34
CA ASP A 28 -3.96 -9.73 -24.27
C ASP A 28 -4.31 -8.52 -23.40
N HIS A 29 -3.33 -8.05 -22.60
CA HIS A 29 -3.40 -6.84 -21.78
C HIS A 29 -2.72 -5.64 -22.45
N GLU A 30 -2.10 -5.84 -23.63
CA GLU A 30 -1.36 -4.79 -24.32
C GLU A 30 -2.29 -3.81 -25.05
N VAL A 31 -2.06 -2.52 -24.81
CA VAL A 31 -2.86 -1.41 -25.35
C VAL A 31 -1.93 -0.31 -25.85
N ASN A 32 -2.27 0.28 -27.01
CA ASN A 32 -1.56 1.45 -27.51
C ASN A 32 -2.23 2.72 -26.97
N ILE A 33 -1.64 3.33 -25.94
CA ILE A 33 -2.23 4.48 -25.25
C ILE A 33 -2.22 5.72 -26.16
N ASP A 34 -1.19 5.90 -26.97
CA ASP A 34 -1.09 7.03 -27.91
C ASP A 34 -2.22 6.98 -28.94
N ALA A 35 -2.59 5.80 -29.41
CA ALA A 35 -3.73 5.63 -30.32
C ALA A 35 -5.06 5.98 -29.66
N ILE A 36 -5.29 5.53 -28.42
CA ILE A 36 -6.53 5.81 -27.66
C ILE A 36 -6.64 7.30 -27.29
N THR A 37 -5.53 7.92 -26.90
CA THR A 37 -5.53 9.34 -26.51
C THR A 37 -5.64 10.26 -27.72
N SER A 38 -5.13 9.86 -28.88
CA SER A 38 -5.24 10.63 -30.13
C SER A 38 -6.65 10.60 -30.72
N ASN A 39 -7.39 9.51 -30.52
CA ASN A 39 -8.77 9.34 -30.96
C ASN A 39 -9.63 8.88 -29.77
N PRO A 40 -10.04 9.80 -28.87
CA PRO A 40 -10.81 9.44 -27.70
C PRO A 40 -12.17 8.90 -28.12
N LEU A 41 -12.53 7.73 -27.59
CA LEU A 41 -13.82 7.09 -27.87
C LEU A 41 -14.87 7.53 -26.85
N GLY A 42 -16.05 7.88 -27.35
CA GLY A 42 -17.22 8.19 -26.53
C GLY A 42 -18.05 6.95 -26.19
N LEU A 43 -19.00 7.10 -25.26
CA LEU A 43 -19.90 6.00 -24.86
C LEU A 43 -20.70 5.40 -26.03
N GLY A 44 -20.98 6.19 -27.05
CA GLY A 44 -21.67 5.74 -28.26
C GLY A 44 -20.82 4.84 -29.16
N GLU A 45 -19.49 4.95 -29.11
CA GLU A 45 -18.55 4.28 -30.02
C GLU A 45 -17.97 2.99 -29.42
N VAL A 46 -18.08 2.84 -28.10
CA VAL A 46 -17.59 1.68 -27.34
C VAL A 46 -18.74 0.74 -27.01
N GLY A 47 -18.51 -0.58 -27.01
CA GLY A 47 -19.55 -1.52 -26.61
C GLY A 47 -20.75 -1.50 -27.58
N THR A 48 -20.48 -1.53 -28.88
CA THR A 48 -21.50 -1.35 -29.94
C THR A 48 -22.63 -2.38 -29.88
N THR A 49 -22.39 -3.54 -29.28
CA THR A 49 -23.39 -4.60 -29.06
C THR A 49 -24.27 -4.36 -27.83
N LEU A 50 -23.87 -3.45 -26.93
CA LEU A 50 -24.56 -3.16 -25.68
C LEU A 50 -25.54 -1.98 -25.85
N THR A 51 -26.68 -2.10 -25.18
CA THR A 51 -27.66 -1.02 -25.01
C THR A 51 -27.13 0.07 -24.08
N GLU A 52 -27.75 1.25 -24.12
CA GLU A 52 -27.33 2.38 -23.28
C GLU A 52 -27.47 2.08 -21.78
N SER A 53 -28.54 1.38 -21.38
CA SER A 53 -28.77 0.92 -20.00
C SER A 53 -27.70 -0.07 -19.52
N GLU A 54 -27.30 -1.03 -20.37
CA GLU A 54 -26.23 -1.99 -20.08
C GLU A 54 -24.88 -1.26 -19.93
N LYS A 55 -24.59 -0.28 -20.80
CA LYS A 55 -23.37 0.54 -20.69
C LYS A 55 -23.32 1.33 -19.39
N TRP A 56 -24.44 1.92 -18.97
CA TRP A 56 -24.53 2.63 -17.68
C TRP A 56 -24.36 1.70 -16.49
N PHE A 57 -24.90 0.48 -16.58
CA PHE A 57 -24.69 -0.55 -15.56
C PHE A 57 -23.20 -0.86 -15.39
N VAL A 58 -22.48 -1.07 -16.51
CA VAL A 58 -21.03 -1.29 -16.50
C VAL A 58 -20.30 -0.09 -15.90
N LEU A 59 -20.58 1.14 -16.34
CA LEU A 59 -19.91 2.34 -15.81
C LEU A 59 -20.11 2.50 -14.30
N LYS A 60 -21.31 2.21 -13.80
CA LYS A 60 -21.61 2.26 -12.36
C LYS A 60 -20.82 1.21 -11.57
N ARG A 61 -20.72 -0.01 -12.09
CA ARG A 61 -19.89 -1.08 -11.47
C ARG A 61 -18.40 -0.74 -11.49
N LEU A 62 -17.94 0.01 -12.48
CA LEU A 62 -16.56 0.50 -12.59
C LEU A 62 -16.29 1.79 -11.79
N HIS A 63 -17.30 2.37 -11.11
CA HIS A 63 -17.22 3.67 -10.43
C HIS A 63 -16.88 4.86 -11.35
N PHE A 64 -17.29 4.80 -12.62
CA PHE A 64 -17.17 5.88 -13.60
C PHE A 64 -18.49 6.63 -13.82
N ASP A 65 -19.48 6.44 -12.95
CA ASP A 65 -20.78 7.12 -12.99
C ASP A 65 -20.70 8.62 -12.62
N ALA A 66 -19.61 9.05 -11.99
CA ALA A 66 -19.36 10.44 -11.60
C ALA A 66 -18.63 11.30 -12.65
N LEU A 67 -18.42 10.77 -13.86
CA LEU A 67 -17.75 11.48 -14.95
C LEU A 67 -18.58 12.69 -15.42
N LEU A 68 -17.91 13.83 -15.65
CA LEU A 68 -18.58 15.06 -16.12
C LEU A 68 -18.93 15.05 -17.62
N SER A 69 -18.26 14.22 -18.43
CA SER A 69 -18.52 14.02 -19.85
C SER A 69 -18.28 12.55 -20.21
N LEU A 70 -19.12 12.03 -21.12
CA LEU A 70 -19.08 10.67 -21.65
C LEU A 70 -18.63 10.63 -23.12
N ASP A 71 -18.30 11.80 -23.68
CA ASP A 71 -17.80 11.94 -25.06
C ASP A 71 -16.36 11.42 -25.17
N GLU A 72 -15.64 11.44 -24.05
CA GLU A 72 -14.32 10.84 -23.95
C GLU A 72 -14.32 9.91 -22.74
N LEU A 73 -14.33 8.60 -22.95
CA LEU A 73 -14.20 7.64 -21.87
C LEU A 73 -12.75 7.51 -21.39
N PRO A 74 -12.50 7.13 -20.13
CA PRO A 74 -11.18 6.71 -19.67
C PRO A 74 -10.73 5.44 -20.42
N PRO A 75 -9.43 5.28 -20.75
CA PRO A 75 -8.94 4.09 -21.45
C PRO A 75 -9.26 2.78 -20.72
N SER A 76 -9.30 2.79 -19.38
CA SER A 76 -9.70 1.62 -18.59
C SER A 76 -11.13 1.18 -18.86
N ALA A 77 -12.06 2.13 -19.01
CA ALA A 77 -13.45 1.81 -19.31
C ALA A 77 -13.56 1.24 -20.73
N THR A 78 -12.91 1.89 -21.70
CA THR A 78 -12.85 1.41 -23.10
C THR A 78 -12.30 -0.01 -23.20
N PHE A 79 -11.20 -0.30 -22.50
CA PHE A 79 -10.61 -1.63 -22.47
C PHE A 79 -11.55 -2.70 -21.88
N ILE A 80 -12.22 -2.38 -20.76
CA ILE A 80 -13.16 -3.31 -20.13
C ILE A 80 -14.35 -3.60 -21.05
N PHE A 81 -14.91 -2.58 -21.70
CA PHE A 81 -16.00 -2.79 -22.66
C PHE A 81 -15.59 -3.69 -23.82
N ASP A 82 -14.40 -3.46 -24.42
CA ASP A 82 -13.89 -4.31 -25.51
C ASP A 82 -13.75 -5.77 -25.06
N LYS A 83 -13.23 -6.01 -23.85
CA LYS A 83 -13.13 -7.37 -23.30
C LYS A 83 -14.48 -8.02 -22.99
N ILE A 84 -15.48 -7.24 -22.56
CA ILE A 84 -16.86 -7.75 -22.37
C ILE A 84 -17.48 -8.20 -23.70
N GLU A 85 -17.22 -7.48 -24.79
CA GLU A 85 -17.73 -7.85 -26.13
C GLU A 85 -17.06 -9.12 -26.68
N GLN A 86 -15.77 -9.31 -26.37
CA GLN A 86 -15.00 -10.46 -26.83
C GLN A 86 -15.22 -11.73 -25.99
N MET A 87 -15.59 -11.59 -24.72
CA MET A 87 -15.76 -12.72 -23.80
C MET A 87 -17.08 -13.48 -24.05
N SER A 88 -16.99 -14.80 -24.19
CA SER A 88 -18.19 -15.65 -24.26
C SER A 88 -18.78 -15.91 -22.87
N PRO A 89 -20.10 -16.09 -22.72
CA PRO A 89 -20.72 -16.45 -21.44
C PRO A 89 -20.17 -17.76 -20.87
N GLU A 90 -19.83 -18.73 -21.70
CA GLU A 90 -19.28 -20.02 -21.27
C GLU A 90 -17.89 -19.86 -20.65
N GLU A 91 -17.01 -19.07 -21.28
CA GLU A 91 -15.70 -18.74 -20.73
C GLU A 91 -15.82 -17.96 -19.43
N ALA A 92 -16.75 -16.99 -19.39
CA ALA A 92 -17.00 -16.18 -18.20
C ALA A 92 -17.40 -17.03 -16.98
N VAL A 93 -18.27 -18.02 -17.17
CA VAL A 93 -18.68 -18.95 -16.10
C VAL A 93 -17.50 -19.77 -15.58
N GLU A 94 -16.59 -20.22 -16.46
CA GLU A 94 -15.44 -21.03 -16.05
C GLU A 94 -14.42 -20.20 -15.25
N ILE A 95 -14.20 -18.95 -15.66
CA ILE A 95 -13.37 -17.99 -14.91
C ILE A 95 -13.96 -17.77 -13.52
N LEU A 96 -15.26 -17.47 -13.41
CA LEU A 96 -15.91 -17.25 -12.12
C LEU A 96 -15.92 -18.51 -11.24
N ARG A 97 -16.14 -19.70 -11.82
CA ARG A 97 -16.06 -20.96 -11.09
C ARG A 97 -14.68 -21.16 -10.47
N SER A 98 -13.62 -20.88 -11.23
CA SER A 98 -12.25 -20.95 -10.76
C SER A 98 -11.99 -19.91 -9.65
N ALA A 99 -12.47 -18.69 -9.85
CA ALA A 99 -12.34 -17.59 -8.89
C ALA A 99 -13.05 -17.86 -7.56
N ILE A 100 -14.23 -18.47 -7.57
CA ILE A 100 -14.95 -18.84 -6.33
C ILE A 100 -14.15 -19.87 -5.52
N VAL A 101 -13.56 -20.86 -6.19
CA VAL A 101 -12.73 -21.88 -5.53
C VAL A 101 -11.42 -21.27 -5.03
N GLU A 102 -10.81 -20.41 -5.84
CA GLU A 102 -9.60 -19.71 -5.46
C GLU A 102 -9.87 -18.80 -4.25
N HIS A 103 -10.86 -17.93 -4.29
CA HIS A 103 -11.07 -16.93 -3.24
C HIS A 103 -12.03 -17.36 -2.13
N ALA A 104 -12.30 -18.66 -1.99
CA ALA A 104 -13.08 -19.18 -0.88
C ALA A 104 -12.42 -18.83 0.48
N GLY A 105 -13.15 -18.06 1.32
CA GLY A 105 -12.67 -17.60 2.63
C GLY A 105 -11.69 -16.43 2.58
N ASP A 106 -11.57 -15.73 1.45
CA ASP A 106 -10.73 -14.54 1.36
C ASP A 106 -11.44 -13.31 1.94
N VAL A 107 -10.97 -12.84 3.10
CA VAL A 107 -11.51 -11.68 3.81
C VAL A 107 -11.36 -10.35 3.06
N ASN A 108 -10.53 -10.30 2.01
CA ASN A 108 -10.30 -9.09 1.23
C ASN A 108 -11.29 -8.95 0.06
N ILE A 109 -12.11 -9.96 -0.22
CA ILE A 109 -13.19 -9.86 -1.20
C ILE A 109 -14.51 -9.61 -0.45
N PRO A 110 -15.31 -8.60 -0.84
CA PRO A 110 -16.63 -8.41 -0.27
C PRO A 110 -17.50 -9.67 -0.42
N GLU A 111 -18.14 -10.11 0.66
CA GLU A 111 -19.00 -11.31 0.66
C GLU A 111 -20.13 -11.19 -0.38
N ALA A 112 -20.68 -9.99 -0.56
CA ALA A 112 -21.66 -9.66 -1.58
C ALA A 112 -21.19 -9.93 -3.02
N ASP A 113 -19.90 -9.76 -3.32
CA ASP A 113 -19.34 -10.03 -4.65
C ASP A 113 -19.15 -11.55 -4.84
N LEU A 114 -18.70 -12.27 -3.81
CA LEU A 114 -18.60 -13.74 -3.86
C LEU A 114 -19.96 -14.43 -4.01
N ASP A 115 -20.97 -13.94 -3.30
CA ASP A 115 -22.33 -14.47 -3.41
C ASP A 115 -22.94 -14.18 -4.78
N LEU A 116 -22.69 -12.99 -5.34
CA LEU A 116 -23.07 -12.68 -6.73
C LEU A 116 -22.41 -13.67 -7.71
N TRP A 117 -21.12 -13.95 -7.56
CA TRP A 117 -20.43 -14.90 -8.45
C TRP A 117 -21.04 -16.31 -8.36
N ARG A 118 -21.39 -16.77 -7.15
CA ARG A 118 -22.08 -18.05 -6.95
C ARG A 118 -23.44 -18.06 -7.63
N GLU A 119 -24.22 -17.00 -7.45
CA GLU A 119 -25.54 -16.86 -8.05
C GLU A 119 -25.46 -16.85 -9.59
N LEU A 120 -24.48 -16.15 -10.17
CA LEU A 120 -24.24 -16.11 -11.62
C LEU A 120 -23.84 -17.48 -12.19
N VAL A 121 -23.00 -18.25 -11.47
CA VAL A 121 -22.57 -19.58 -11.91
C VAL A 121 -23.68 -20.63 -11.78
N GLU A 122 -24.50 -20.55 -10.74
CA GLU A 122 -25.62 -21.47 -10.48
C GLU A 122 -26.94 -21.02 -11.09
N TYR A 123 -26.92 -19.93 -11.88
CA TYR A 123 -28.12 -19.32 -12.44
C TYR A 123 -28.87 -20.27 -13.38
N ASN A 124 -30.09 -20.63 -12.98
CA ASN A 124 -31.00 -21.50 -13.73
C ASN A 124 -32.17 -20.74 -14.38
N GLY A 125 -32.18 -19.40 -14.30
CA GLY A 125 -33.22 -18.54 -14.88
C GLY A 125 -33.05 -18.29 -16.39
N PRO A 126 -33.93 -17.45 -16.98
CA PRO A 126 -33.82 -17.07 -18.39
C PRO A 126 -32.56 -16.23 -18.65
N LYS A 127 -31.70 -16.70 -19.56
CA LYS A 127 -30.38 -16.12 -19.83
C LYS A 127 -30.37 -14.98 -20.86
N ASP A 128 -31.48 -14.80 -21.58
CA ASP A 128 -31.64 -13.80 -22.65
C ASP A 128 -32.42 -12.55 -22.19
N VAL A 129 -32.37 -12.22 -20.89
CA VAL A 129 -33.04 -11.03 -20.33
C VAL A 129 -32.09 -9.84 -20.42
N HIS A 130 -32.45 -8.87 -21.26
CA HIS A 130 -31.71 -7.62 -21.44
C HIS A 130 -32.31 -6.47 -20.63
N LEU A 131 -31.47 -5.57 -20.14
CA LEU A 131 -31.90 -4.32 -19.51
C LEU A 131 -32.68 -3.44 -20.50
N GLY A 132 -33.97 -3.20 -20.24
CA GLY A 132 -34.82 -2.36 -21.09
C GLY A 132 -34.40 -0.88 -21.15
N ALA A 133 -34.77 -0.20 -22.26
CA ALA A 133 -34.34 1.17 -22.61
C ALA A 133 -34.91 2.33 -21.77
N LYS A 134 -35.39 2.11 -20.54
CA LYS A 134 -35.90 3.20 -19.69
C LYS A 134 -34.89 3.55 -18.60
N TYR A 135 -33.92 4.37 -18.98
CA TYR A 135 -33.06 5.09 -18.04
C TYR A 135 -33.18 6.58 -18.35
N ASP A 136 -33.68 7.38 -17.41
CA ASP A 136 -33.84 8.83 -17.57
C ASP A 136 -32.68 9.53 -16.83
N HIS A 137 -31.67 9.97 -17.58
CA HIS A 137 -30.52 10.71 -17.07
C HIS A 137 -30.65 12.20 -17.45
N SER A 138 -31.18 13.02 -16.54
CA SER A 138 -31.07 14.48 -16.66
C SER A 138 -29.77 14.96 -16.02
N LEU A 139 -28.85 15.46 -16.84
CA LEU A 139 -27.66 16.21 -16.43
C LEU A 139 -28.03 17.67 -16.15
N ASP A 140 -28.96 17.94 -15.22
CA ASP A 140 -29.37 19.33 -14.95
C ASP A 140 -28.42 20.02 -13.97
N GLY A 141 -27.45 20.72 -14.56
CA GLY A 141 -26.69 21.78 -13.91
C GLY A 141 -27.53 23.03 -13.70
N ASN A 142 -28.29 23.09 -12.61
CA ASN A 142 -28.62 24.28 -11.81
C ASN A 142 -29.90 24.04 -11.00
N SER A 143 -29.76 23.65 -9.73
CA SER A 143 -30.63 24.19 -8.67
C SER A 143 -30.08 23.84 -7.30
N SER A 144 -29.92 24.88 -6.48
CA SER A 144 -29.83 24.78 -5.03
C SER A 144 -31.10 24.16 -4.47
N THR A 145 -30.93 23.34 -3.42
CA THR A 145 -31.95 22.76 -2.52
C THR A 145 -32.95 21.77 -3.12
N ALA A 146 -32.75 20.46 -2.86
CA ALA A 146 -33.80 19.56 -2.35
C ALA A 146 -33.22 18.18 -1.99
N LYS A 147 -33.84 17.57 -0.99
CA LYS A 147 -33.61 16.23 -0.45
C LYS A 147 -33.74 15.15 -1.53
N GLY A 148 -32.97 14.07 -1.35
CA GLY A 148 -33.05 12.87 -2.17
C GLY A 148 -34.45 12.26 -2.21
N GLU A 149 -34.84 11.90 -3.43
CA GLU A 149 -35.91 10.99 -3.90
C GLU A 149 -35.70 10.95 -5.43
N LYS A 150 -35.87 9.87 -6.20
CA LYS A 150 -36.45 8.54 -6.02
C LYS A 150 -35.95 7.73 -7.23
N ILE A 151 -35.41 6.52 -7.02
CA ILE A 151 -35.00 5.62 -8.12
C ILE A 151 -36.19 4.69 -8.38
N VAL A 152 -36.76 4.74 -9.58
CA VAL A 152 -37.86 3.86 -10.00
C VAL A 152 -37.31 2.81 -10.96
N ILE A 153 -37.37 1.55 -10.56
CA ILE A 153 -37.22 0.37 -11.42
C ILE A 153 -38.40 -0.55 -11.10
N HIS A 154 -39.23 -0.90 -12.09
CA HIS A 154 -40.06 -2.12 -12.08
C HIS A 154 -40.32 -2.52 -13.54
N GLU A 155 -40.31 -3.80 -13.91
CA GLU A 155 -41.27 -4.83 -13.49
C GLU A 155 -40.56 -6.12 -13.00
N ASN A 156 -40.87 -6.54 -11.76
CA ASN A 156 -40.46 -7.79 -11.07
C ASN A 156 -39.26 -7.77 -10.11
N GLY A 157 -39.08 -6.68 -9.35
CA GLY A 157 -38.35 -6.71 -8.08
C GLY A 157 -39.18 -6.00 -7.00
N THR A 158 -39.45 -6.66 -5.88
CA THR A 158 -40.17 -6.09 -4.71
C THR A 158 -39.36 -4.99 -4.03
N GLU A 159 -40.04 -4.02 -3.41
CA GLU A 159 -39.52 -2.77 -2.78
C GLU A 159 -38.32 -2.91 -1.79
N ASP A 160 -37.87 -4.12 -1.46
CA ASP A 160 -36.78 -4.39 -0.50
C ASP A 160 -35.36 -4.18 -1.08
N SER A 161 -35.21 -4.12 -2.41
CA SER A 161 -33.90 -4.01 -3.09
C SER A 161 -33.26 -2.63 -3.06
N LEU A 162 -34.02 -1.58 -2.69
CA LEU A 162 -33.53 -0.20 -2.63
C LEU A 162 -33.02 0.21 -1.24
N THR A 163 -33.20 -0.65 -0.23
CA THR A 163 -32.75 -0.38 1.15
C THR A 163 -31.44 -1.07 1.51
N ASN A 164 -30.94 -2.00 0.68
CA ASN A 164 -29.70 -2.72 0.98
C ASN A 164 -28.70 -2.62 -0.20
N PRO A 165 -27.71 -1.70 -0.13
CA PRO A 165 -26.69 -1.54 -1.18
C PRO A 165 -25.74 -2.75 -1.32
N GLU A 166 -25.93 -3.80 -0.51
CA GLU A 166 -25.09 -5.00 -0.43
C GLU A 166 -25.66 -6.22 -1.15
N ARG A 167 -26.85 -6.15 -1.78
CA ARG A 167 -27.40 -7.27 -2.56
C ARG A 167 -27.42 -6.95 -4.06
N HIS A 168 -26.53 -7.60 -4.80
CA HIS A 168 -26.52 -7.55 -6.26
C HIS A 168 -27.52 -8.57 -6.78
N GLU A 169 -28.74 -8.14 -7.14
CA GLU A 169 -29.69 -9.02 -7.84
C GLU A 169 -29.25 -9.24 -9.30
N VAL A 170 -29.47 -10.45 -9.81
CA VAL A 170 -29.19 -10.77 -11.22
C VAL A 170 -30.26 -10.16 -12.12
N VAL A 171 -29.94 -9.02 -12.75
CA VAL A 171 -30.85 -8.26 -13.62
C VAL A 171 -30.67 -8.63 -15.10
N ASP A 172 -29.42 -8.80 -15.52
CA ASP A 172 -29.03 -9.26 -16.86
C ASP A 172 -27.89 -10.26 -16.69
N TRP A 173 -28.22 -11.54 -16.77
CA TRP A 173 -27.25 -12.60 -16.52
C TRP A 173 -26.09 -12.56 -17.52
N ASN A 174 -26.39 -12.32 -18.81
CA ASN A 174 -25.40 -12.40 -19.88
C ASN A 174 -24.37 -11.26 -19.77
N LEU A 175 -24.81 -10.04 -19.46
CA LEU A 175 -23.92 -8.92 -19.20
C LEU A 175 -23.13 -9.12 -17.90
N GLN A 176 -23.82 -9.44 -16.80
CA GLN A 176 -23.20 -9.47 -15.47
C GLN A 176 -22.15 -10.59 -15.36
N VAL A 177 -22.42 -11.78 -15.92
CA VAL A 177 -21.45 -12.89 -15.90
C VAL A 177 -20.16 -12.52 -16.62
N ARG A 178 -20.26 -11.86 -17.80
CA ARG A 178 -19.11 -11.40 -18.57
C ARG A 178 -18.39 -10.26 -17.87
N LEU A 179 -19.12 -9.29 -17.32
CA LEU A 179 -18.55 -8.16 -16.57
C LEU A 179 -17.72 -8.63 -15.38
N GLU A 180 -18.28 -9.47 -14.52
CA GLU A 180 -17.57 -9.96 -13.33
C GLU A 180 -16.38 -10.84 -13.71
N ALA A 181 -16.52 -11.70 -14.72
CA ALA A 181 -15.41 -12.51 -15.21
C ALA A 181 -14.28 -11.65 -15.80
N VAL A 182 -14.60 -10.59 -16.56
CA VAL A 182 -13.61 -9.65 -17.09
C VAL A 182 -12.89 -8.92 -15.96
N LEU A 183 -13.62 -8.48 -14.92
CA LEU A 183 -13.00 -7.81 -13.76
C LEU A 183 -12.01 -8.71 -13.02
N VAL A 184 -12.35 -9.98 -12.84
CA VAL A 184 -11.48 -10.97 -12.20
C VAL A 184 -10.27 -11.29 -13.07
N ALA A 185 -10.47 -11.51 -14.37
CA ALA A 185 -9.44 -11.98 -15.28
C ALA A 185 -8.46 -10.90 -15.75
N TYR A 186 -8.96 -9.68 -16.00
CA TYR A 186 -8.19 -8.61 -16.65
C TYR A 186 -7.82 -7.43 -15.74
N TRP A 187 -8.35 -7.36 -14.52
CA TRP A 187 -8.02 -6.24 -13.62
C TRP A 187 -7.54 -6.71 -12.27
N SER A 188 -8.48 -7.08 -11.39
CA SER A 188 -8.21 -7.66 -10.08
C SER A 188 -9.57 -7.95 -9.46
N PRO A 189 -9.75 -9.07 -8.74
CA PRO A 189 -10.95 -9.29 -7.94
C PRO A 189 -11.06 -8.28 -6.79
N TYR A 190 -9.94 -7.70 -6.32
CA TYR A 190 -9.89 -6.80 -5.17
C TYR A 190 -10.19 -5.34 -5.56
N PRO A 191 -11.26 -4.73 -5.05
CA PRO A 191 -11.61 -3.33 -5.34
C PRO A 191 -10.49 -2.33 -5.02
N GLU A 192 -9.75 -2.55 -3.93
CA GLU A 192 -8.66 -1.67 -3.48
C GLU A 192 -7.48 -1.70 -4.44
N VAL A 193 -7.19 -2.86 -5.03
CA VAL A 193 -6.16 -3.00 -6.07
C VAL A 193 -6.64 -2.34 -7.36
N ARG A 194 -7.91 -2.54 -7.74
CA ARG A 194 -8.49 -1.91 -8.94
C ARG A 194 -8.40 -0.39 -8.87
N ALA A 195 -8.74 0.21 -7.73
CA ALA A 195 -8.70 1.67 -7.55
C ALA A 195 -7.33 2.29 -7.90
N VAL A 196 -6.24 1.57 -7.61
CA VAL A 196 -4.87 2.11 -7.73
C VAL A 196 -4.12 1.62 -8.98
N THR A 197 -4.66 0.65 -9.72
CA THR A 197 -4.00 0.06 -10.91
C THR A 197 -4.76 0.37 -12.20
N PHE A 198 -4.20 -0.05 -13.34
CA PHE A 198 -4.87 -0.06 -14.64
C PHE A 198 -5.02 -1.52 -15.11
N PRO A 199 -6.09 -1.87 -15.85
CA PRO A 199 -6.31 -3.22 -16.37
C PRO A 199 -5.50 -3.53 -17.65
N TYR A 200 -4.67 -2.61 -18.11
CA TYR A 200 -3.91 -2.74 -19.35
C TYR A 200 -2.46 -2.26 -19.16
N ASP A 201 -1.60 -2.64 -20.09
CA ASP A 201 -0.21 -2.17 -20.17
C ASP A 201 0.15 -1.70 -21.59
N ASP A 202 1.01 -0.69 -21.71
CA ASP A 202 1.55 -0.26 -23.01
C ASP A 202 3.05 -0.59 -23.10
N PRO A 203 3.46 -1.61 -23.86
CA PRO A 203 4.85 -2.05 -23.93
C PRO A 203 5.77 -1.04 -24.64
N SER A 204 5.23 -0.04 -25.34
CA SER A 204 6.03 0.99 -26.04
C SER A 204 6.59 2.06 -25.09
N ILE A 205 5.99 2.21 -23.91
CA ILE A 205 6.40 3.21 -22.93
C ILE A 205 7.74 2.80 -22.28
N PRO A 206 8.79 3.66 -22.33
CA PRO A 206 10.07 3.35 -21.73
C PRO A 206 9.97 3.25 -20.21
N VAL A 207 10.63 2.24 -19.64
CA VAL A 207 10.66 1.98 -18.19
C VAL A 207 12.05 2.20 -17.62
N GLU A 208 13.04 1.51 -18.18
CA GLU A 208 14.44 1.57 -17.76
C GLU A 208 15.18 2.62 -18.60
N THR A 209 15.46 3.78 -18.00
CA THR A 209 16.16 4.88 -18.67
C THR A 209 17.30 5.40 -17.79
N PHE A 210 18.25 6.12 -18.40
CA PHE A 210 19.33 6.75 -17.64
C PHE A 210 18.82 7.72 -16.55
N ARG A 211 17.70 8.42 -16.83
CA ARG A 211 17.06 9.33 -15.86
C ARG A 211 16.68 8.62 -14.58
N VAL A 212 16.09 7.42 -14.69
CA VAL A 212 15.66 6.61 -13.54
C VAL A 212 16.85 6.27 -12.65
N TYR A 213 17.97 5.85 -13.22
CA TYR A 213 19.18 5.57 -12.44
C TYR A 213 19.73 6.83 -11.77
N LEU A 214 19.80 7.96 -12.49
CA LEU A 214 20.31 9.21 -11.96
C LEU A 214 19.47 9.69 -10.76
N ILE A 215 18.15 9.83 -10.93
CA ILE A 215 17.26 10.32 -9.87
C ILE A 215 17.14 9.29 -8.75
N GLY A 216 17.05 8.01 -9.08
CA GLY A 216 16.93 6.91 -8.12
C GLY A 216 18.14 6.86 -7.19
N ILE A 217 19.37 6.86 -7.72
CA ILE A 217 20.59 6.83 -6.90
C ILE A 217 20.68 8.05 -5.97
N ILE A 218 20.37 9.24 -6.48
CA ILE A 218 20.42 10.48 -5.68
C ILE A 218 19.43 10.42 -4.52
N TRP A 219 18.16 10.09 -4.79
CA TRP A 219 17.12 10.04 -3.78
C TRP A 219 17.28 8.88 -2.80
N THR A 220 17.77 7.73 -3.25
CA THR A 220 18.19 6.62 -2.38
C THR A 220 19.31 7.06 -1.44
N GLY A 221 20.32 7.77 -1.94
CA GLY A 221 21.41 8.30 -1.10
C GLY A 221 20.92 9.30 -0.05
N ILE A 222 20.09 10.25 -0.45
CA ILE A 222 19.48 11.23 0.46
C ILE A 222 18.61 10.53 1.51
N GLY A 223 17.76 9.61 1.07
CA GLY A 223 16.88 8.83 1.94
C GLY A 223 17.66 8.01 2.97
N ALA A 224 18.74 7.36 2.56
CA ALA A 224 19.61 6.60 3.46
C ALA A 224 20.22 7.49 4.55
N VAL A 225 20.73 8.68 4.20
CA VAL A 225 21.30 9.62 5.17
C VAL A 225 20.25 10.12 6.16
N ILE A 226 19.09 10.57 5.66
CA ILE A 226 18.00 11.09 6.50
C ILE A 226 17.50 9.99 7.45
N ASN A 227 17.23 8.80 6.94
CA ASN A 227 16.72 7.69 7.75
C ASN A 227 17.75 7.24 8.78
N GLN A 228 19.03 7.16 8.42
CA GLN A 228 20.09 6.82 9.37
C GLN A 228 20.28 7.87 10.45
N PHE A 229 20.09 9.15 10.14
CA PHE A 229 20.18 10.21 11.12
C PHE A 229 19.02 10.17 12.14
N PHE A 230 17.80 9.93 11.68
CA PHE A 230 16.60 9.97 12.53
C PHE A 230 16.25 8.63 13.21
N THR A 231 16.88 7.51 12.82
CA THR A 231 16.59 6.20 13.42
C THR A 231 16.87 6.15 14.93
N GLU A 232 17.88 6.90 15.39
CA GLU A 232 18.26 6.94 16.81
C GLU A 232 17.35 7.84 17.66
N ARG A 233 16.43 8.58 17.04
CA ARG A 233 15.42 9.38 17.73
C ARG A 233 14.32 8.48 18.32
N GLN A 234 13.76 8.86 19.46
CA GLN A 234 12.57 8.22 20.05
C GLN A 234 11.43 9.26 20.15
N PRO A 235 10.29 9.06 19.47
CA PRO A 235 10.02 8.01 18.48
C PRO A 235 10.84 8.23 17.21
N SER A 236 11.18 7.13 16.53
CA SER A 236 11.96 7.22 15.29
C SER A 236 11.14 7.90 14.20
N ILE A 237 11.79 8.77 13.44
CA ILE A 237 11.20 9.41 12.27
C ILE A 237 11.81 8.73 11.05
N THR A 238 10.99 8.37 10.07
CA THR A 238 11.45 7.83 8.80
C THR A 238 10.89 8.66 7.65
N LEU A 239 11.72 8.85 6.63
CA LEU A 239 11.31 9.42 5.36
C LEU A 239 10.50 8.36 4.61
N ALA A 240 9.18 8.53 4.63
CA ALA A 240 8.26 7.65 3.93
C ALA A 240 8.45 7.75 2.41
N MET A 241 8.25 6.62 1.73
CA MET A 241 8.35 6.53 0.27
C MET A 241 7.44 7.48 -0.48
N SER A 242 6.24 7.71 0.03
CA SER A 242 5.27 8.65 -0.53
C SER A 242 5.81 10.07 -0.62
N VAL A 243 6.60 10.51 0.37
CA VAL A 243 7.23 11.84 0.35
C VAL A 243 8.28 11.91 -0.76
N VAL A 244 9.10 10.87 -0.91
CA VAL A 244 10.11 10.80 -1.97
C VAL A 244 9.45 10.82 -3.35
N GLN A 245 8.32 10.11 -3.54
CA GLN A 245 7.56 10.12 -4.80
C GLN A 245 7.12 11.53 -5.23
N VAL A 246 6.67 12.36 -4.29
CA VAL A 246 6.27 13.75 -4.58
C VAL A 246 7.44 14.56 -5.13
N PHE A 247 8.67 14.27 -4.70
CA PHE A 247 9.87 14.93 -5.21
C PHE A 247 10.48 14.25 -6.45
N LEU A 248 10.23 12.96 -6.66
CA LEU A 248 10.67 12.24 -7.87
C LEU A 248 10.02 12.83 -9.12
N TYR A 249 8.73 13.18 -9.07
CA TYR A 249 8.02 13.78 -10.20
C TYR A 249 8.68 15.06 -10.74
N PRO A 250 8.87 16.14 -9.95
CA PRO A 250 9.55 17.33 -10.43
C PRO A 250 11.03 17.08 -10.78
N SER A 251 11.70 16.12 -10.12
CA SER A 251 13.07 15.73 -10.47
C SER A 251 13.14 15.08 -11.86
N GLY A 252 12.18 14.21 -12.19
CA GLY A 252 12.05 13.56 -13.48
C GLY A 252 11.76 14.54 -14.60
N LEU A 253 10.83 15.48 -14.39
CA LEU A 253 10.55 16.58 -15.31
C LEU A 253 11.76 17.50 -15.50
N LEU A 254 12.52 17.78 -14.44
CA LEU A 254 13.76 18.55 -14.55
C LEU A 254 14.79 17.80 -15.41
N CYS A 255 14.94 16.49 -15.23
CA CYS A 255 15.80 15.68 -16.08
C CYS A 255 15.33 15.65 -17.54
N GLU A 256 14.03 15.59 -17.79
CA GLU A 256 13.47 15.71 -19.15
C GLU A 256 13.85 17.04 -19.80
N TRP A 257 13.79 18.15 -19.06
CA TRP A 257 14.08 19.48 -19.58
C TRP A 257 15.58 19.76 -19.75
N VAL A 258 16.41 19.28 -18.83
CA VAL A 258 17.85 19.58 -18.78
C VAL A 258 18.68 18.62 -19.63
N LEU A 259 18.33 17.33 -19.70
CA LEU A 259 19.16 16.35 -20.38
C LEU A 259 19.00 16.45 -21.91
N PRO A 260 20.11 16.43 -22.66
CA PRO A 260 20.05 16.43 -24.11
C PRO A 260 19.51 15.11 -24.65
N LYS A 261 18.81 15.16 -25.79
CA LYS A 261 18.35 13.99 -26.56
C LYS A 261 19.51 13.31 -27.29
N TRP A 262 20.50 12.84 -26.55
CA TRP A 262 21.66 12.12 -27.08
C TRP A 262 21.50 10.62 -26.86
N SER A 263 21.86 9.86 -27.89
CA SER A 263 21.91 8.41 -27.87
C SER A 263 23.35 7.95 -28.04
N PHE A 264 23.84 7.13 -27.11
CA PHE A 264 25.18 6.57 -27.15
C PHE A 264 25.11 5.08 -27.40
N LYS A 265 25.85 4.60 -28.40
CA LYS A 265 25.99 3.17 -28.65
C LYS A 265 27.26 2.66 -27.98
N ILE A 266 27.11 1.90 -26.90
CA ILE A 266 28.21 1.21 -26.22
C ILE A 266 28.13 -0.27 -26.60
N TRP A 267 29.00 -0.69 -27.52
CA TRP A 267 29.06 -2.05 -28.06
C TRP A 267 27.72 -2.51 -28.67
N LYS A 268 26.95 -3.35 -27.97
CA LYS A 268 25.62 -3.84 -28.40
C LYS A 268 24.46 -3.03 -27.81
N TRP A 269 24.73 -2.11 -26.89
CA TRP A 269 23.73 -1.45 -26.06
C TRP A 269 23.60 0.00 -26.53
N THR A 270 22.37 0.45 -26.77
CA THR A 270 22.08 1.86 -27.07
C THR A 270 21.51 2.48 -25.81
N ILE A 271 22.19 3.50 -25.27
CA ILE A 271 21.77 4.23 -24.09
C ILE A 271 21.25 5.59 -24.54
N ASP A 272 19.95 5.80 -24.38
CA ASP A 272 19.30 7.07 -24.62
C ASP A 272 19.24 7.88 -23.32
N LEU A 273 19.89 9.05 -23.31
CA LEU A 273 19.88 9.94 -22.14
C LEU A 273 18.50 10.54 -21.87
N ASN A 274 17.76 10.84 -22.95
CA ASN A 274 16.44 11.45 -22.90
C ASN A 274 15.56 10.84 -24.02
N PRO A 275 14.89 9.69 -23.75
CA PRO A 275 14.09 8.98 -24.75
C PRO A 275 12.77 9.67 -25.11
N GLY A 276 12.34 10.67 -24.34
CA GLY A 276 11.04 11.31 -24.50
C GLY A 276 10.51 11.92 -23.20
N PRO A 277 9.21 12.28 -23.17
CA PRO A 277 8.54 12.77 -21.97
C PRO A 277 8.72 11.83 -20.78
N TYR A 278 8.78 12.38 -19.56
CA TYR A 278 8.90 11.59 -18.35
C TYR A 278 7.58 10.87 -18.04
N THR A 279 7.63 9.54 -17.96
CA THR A 279 6.42 8.70 -17.91
C THR A 279 6.16 8.12 -16.53
N PHE A 280 4.93 7.63 -16.32
CA PHE A 280 4.55 7.00 -15.05
C PHE A 280 5.34 5.71 -14.77
N LYS A 281 5.78 4.99 -15.82
CA LYS A 281 6.60 3.78 -15.69
C LYS A 281 8.02 4.11 -15.21
N GLU A 282 8.64 5.15 -15.77
CA GLU A 282 9.94 5.64 -15.28
C GLU A 282 9.86 6.06 -13.81
N GLN A 283 8.80 6.78 -13.42
CA GLN A 283 8.61 7.17 -12.03
C GLN A 283 8.35 5.99 -11.09
N MET A 284 7.58 5.00 -11.54
CA MET A 284 7.35 3.79 -10.76
C MET A 284 8.67 3.04 -10.52
N LEU A 285 9.51 2.89 -11.54
CA LEU A 285 10.82 2.25 -11.37
C LEU A 285 11.74 3.07 -10.44
N ALA A 286 11.79 4.39 -10.59
CA ALA A 286 12.55 5.28 -9.69
C ALA A 286 12.06 5.19 -8.23
N THR A 287 10.74 5.05 -8.05
CA THR A 287 10.14 4.80 -6.74
C THR A 287 10.64 3.49 -6.16
N ILE A 288 10.66 2.41 -6.94
CA ILE A 288 11.13 1.10 -6.46
C ILE A 288 12.60 1.18 -6.01
N PHE A 289 13.47 1.91 -6.73
CA PHE A 289 14.85 2.17 -6.30
C PHE A 289 14.93 2.85 -4.93
N CYS A 290 14.15 3.91 -4.74
CA CYS A 290 14.10 4.62 -3.47
C CYS A 290 13.44 3.78 -2.36
N GLY A 291 12.56 2.85 -2.73
CA GLY A 291 11.85 1.88 -1.89
C GLY A 291 12.77 1.05 -1.01
N VAL A 292 13.96 0.73 -1.52
CA VAL A 292 14.99 0.00 -0.76
C VAL A 292 15.42 0.76 0.50
N THR A 293 15.36 2.09 0.47
CA THR A 293 15.69 2.94 1.63
C THR A 293 14.47 3.49 2.36
N GLY A 294 13.30 3.50 1.71
CA GLY A 294 12.09 4.06 2.29
C GLY A 294 11.39 3.06 3.19
N GLY A 295 11.74 3.11 4.48
CA GLY A 295 11.17 2.24 5.50
C GLY A 295 12.13 1.96 6.66
N GLY A 296 13.42 2.28 6.50
CA GLY A 296 14.38 2.15 7.60
C GLY A 296 15.83 2.11 7.14
N THR A 297 16.71 1.88 8.10
CA THR A 297 18.15 1.72 7.90
C THR A 297 18.50 0.25 7.65
N SER A 298 19.73 -0.01 7.18
CA SER A 298 20.23 -1.38 7.12
C SER A 298 20.17 -2.03 8.50
N TYR A 299 19.75 -3.30 8.55
CA TYR A 299 19.61 -4.06 9.80
C TYR A 299 20.87 -4.01 10.67
N VAL A 300 22.06 -4.05 10.06
CA VAL A 300 23.33 -4.02 10.79
C VAL A 300 23.74 -2.65 11.33
N SER A 301 22.98 -1.59 11.02
CA SER A 301 23.27 -0.24 11.54
C SER A 301 23.33 -0.20 13.06
N SER A 302 22.38 -0.84 13.74
CA SER A 302 22.35 -0.95 15.21
C SER A 302 23.51 -1.79 15.75
N ASN A 303 23.91 -2.86 15.04
CA ASN A 303 25.07 -3.68 15.40
C ASN A 303 26.37 -2.86 15.30
N ILE A 304 26.54 -2.09 14.22
CA ILE A 304 27.70 -1.23 14.02
C ILE A 304 27.78 -0.17 15.12
N LEU A 305 26.65 0.49 15.44
CA LEU A 305 26.58 1.47 16.51
C LEU A 305 26.97 0.84 17.85
N MET A 306 26.41 -0.33 18.18
CA MET A 306 26.70 -1.03 19.42
C MET A 306 28.16 -1.47 19.50
N GLN A 307 28.73 -1.99 18.42
CA GLN A 307 30.13 -2.39 18.40
C GLN A 307 31.08 -1.20 18.57
N LYS A 308 30.82 -0.08 17.89
CA LYS A 308 31.75 1.06 17.83
C LYS A 308 31.60 2.07 18.97
N SER A 309 30.41 2.17 19.57
CA SER A 309 30.13 3.14 20.62
C SER A 309 30.90 2.84 21.91
N GLU A 310 31.44 3.90 22.53
CA GLU A 310 32.19 3.86 23.80
C GLU A 310 31.31 3.41 24.98
N ILE A 311 29.99 3.55 24.86
CA ILE A 311 29.02 3.18 25.90
C ILE A 311 28.75 1.66 25.89
N PHE A 312 29.04 1.00 24.76
CA PHE A 312 28.75 -0.42 24.54
C PHE A 312 30.04 -1.24 24.46
N TYR A 313 30.47 -1.69 23.28
CA TYR A 313 31.66 -2.57 23.15
C TYR A 313 32.97 -1.81 22.92
N ASP A 314 32.92 -0.53 22.52
CA ASP A 314 34.09 0.29 22.21
C ASP A 314 35.13 -0.34 21.24
N ASN A 315 34.66 -1.11 20.27
CA ASN A 315 35.52 -1.78 19.29
C ASN A 315 36.13 -0.78 18.31
N LYS A 316 37.38 -0.39 18.56
CA LYS A 316 38.12 0.53 17.68
C LYS A 316 38.49 -0.06 16.32
N TRP A 317 38.43 -1.40 16.16
CA TRP A 317 38.73 -2.10 14.90
C TRP A 317 37.59 -2.00 13.87
N VAL A 318 36.40 -1.52 14.26
CA VAL A 318 35.24 -1.31 13.36
C VAL A 318 35.51 -0.10 12.46
N ASP A 319 36.31 -0.33 11.42
CA ASP A 319 36.71 0.65 10.44
C ASP A 319 35.65 0.86 9.36
N PHE A 320 35.90 1.77 8.41
CA PHE A 320 34.97 2.05 7.32
C PHE A 320 34.80 0.84 6.38
N GLY A 321 35.89 0.12 6.10
CA GLY A 321 35.87 -1.05 5.23
C GLY A 321 34.97 -2.15 5.77
N TYR A 322 35.10 -2.48 7.07
CA TYR A 322 34.24 -3.44 7.75
C TYR A 322 32.77 -3.03 7.69
N GLN A 323 32.45 -1.77 7.98
CA GLN A 323 31.07 -1.27 7.95
C GLN A 323 30.45 -1.43 6.57
N VAL A 324 31.16 -1.01 5.50
CA VAL A 324 30.67 -1.13 4.11
C VAL A 324 30.48 -2.59 3.71
N LEU A 325 31.47 -3.45 3.99
CA LEU A 325 31.39 -4.87 3.63
C LEU A 325 30.28 -5.59 4.38
N LEU A 326 30.08 -5.30 5.67
CA LEU A 326 29.01 -5.87 6.48
C LEU A 326 27.63 -5.43 5.98
N ILE A 327 27.46 -4.14 5.67
CA ILE A 327 26.22 -3.61 5.10
C ILE A 327 25.94 -4.25 3.73
N LEU A 328 26.93 -4.33 2.84
CA LEU A 328 26.75 -4.93 1.52
C LEU A 328 26.41 -6.43 1.62
N SER A 329 27.14 -7.17 2.46
CA SER A 329 26.92 -8.60 2.66
C SER A 329 25.51 -8.89 3.14
N THR A 330 25.02 -8.14 4.14
CA THR A 330 23.68 -8.34 4.69
C THR A 330 22.56 -7.92 3.73
N ASN A 331 22.74 -6.82 2.98
CA ASN A 331 21.78 -6.42 1.96
C ASN A 331 21.71 -7.43 0.81
N PHE A 332 22.85 -7.92 0.29
CA PHE A 332 22.86 -8.95 -0.75
C PHE A 332 22.26 -10.27 -0.27
N LEU A 333 22.52 -10.66 0.98
CA LEU A 333 21.89 -11.83 1.58
C LEU A 333 20.36 -11.67 1.64
N GLY A 334 19.87 -10.51 2.09
CA GLY A 334 18.44 -10.21 2.17
C GLY A 334 17.74 -10.24 0.80
N VAL A 335 18.31 -9.55 -0.19
CA VAL A 335 17.76 -9.54 -1.57
C VAL A 335 17.84 -10.92 -2.21
N GLY A 336 18.91 -11.68 -1.96
CA GLY A 336 19.05 -13.06 -2.43
C GLY A 336 17.97 -13.99 -1.86
N LEU A 337 17.71 -13.91 -0.55
CA LEU A 337 16.65 -14.68 0.11
C LEU A 337 15.26 -14.27 -0.38
N ALA A 338 15.01 -12.96 -0.55
CA ALA A 338 13.75 -12.45 -1.09
C ALA A 338 13.48 -12.99 -2.52
N GLY A 339 14.53 -13.08 -3.34
CA GLY A 339 14.45 -13.68 -4.67
C GLY A 339 13.99 -15.15 -4.65
N ILE A 340 14.48 -15.95 -3.70
CA ILE A 340 14.06 -17.35 -3.52
C ILE A 340 12.60 -17.43 -3.04
N MET A 341 12.18 -16.51 -2.17
CA MET A 341 10.83 -16.47 -1.60
C MET A 341 9.76 -15.90 -2.55
N ARG A 342 10.14 -15.31 -3.70
CA ARG A 342 9.21 -14.71 -4.68
C ARG A 342 8.04 -15.62 -5.05
N LYS A 343 8.27 -16.93 -5.18
CA LYS A 343 7.22 -17.90 -5.50
C LYS A 343 6.12 -17.98 -4.44
N PHE A 344 6.45 -17.72 -3.17
CA PHE A 344 5.51 -17.81 -2.05
C PHE A 344 4.94 -16.43 -1.66
N SER A 345 5.68 -15.35 -1.90
CA SER A 345 5.29 -14.00 -1.43
C SER A 345 4.72 -13.10 -2.52
N ILE A 346 5.01 -13.35 -3.80
CA ILE A 346 4.67 -12.43 -4.91
C ILE A 346 3.75 -13.08 -5.95
N TYR A 347 4.01 -14.32 -6.36
CA TYR A 347 3.20 -14.97 -7.41
C TYR A 347 1.79 -15.43 -7.00
N PRO A 348 1.48 -15.74 -5.72
CA PRO A 348 0.10 -16.04 -5.34
C PRO A 348 -0.81 -14.82 -5.54
N VAL A 349 -1.86 -14.96 -6.35
CA VAL A 349 -2.80 -13.87 -6.67
C VAL A 349 -3.55 -13.36 -5.42
N LYS A 350 -3.71 -14.23 -4.42
CA LYS A 350 -4.36 -13.88 -3.14
C LYS A 350 -3.53 -13.03 -2.18
N ALA A 351 -2.23 -12.88 -2.44
CA ALA A 351 -1.33 -12.17 -1.53
C ALA A 351 -1.41 -10.65 -1.78
N VAL A 352 -2.40 -9.99 -1.17
CA VAL A 352 -2.53 -8.53 -1.21
C VAL A 352 -1.60 -7.89 -0.17
N TRP A 353 -0.89 -6.84 -0.58
CA TRP A 353 -0.01 -6.05 0.28
C TRP A 353 -0.56 -4.63 0.44
N PRO A 354 -1.42 -4.34 1.44
CA PRO A 354 -2.05 -3.03 1.57
C PRO A 354 -1.06 -1.87 1.70
N SER A 355 0.11 -2.14 2.27
CA SER A 355 1.13 -1.11 2.51
C SER A 355 1.69 -0.46 1.24
N ILE A 356 1.66 -1.15 0.09
CA ILE A 356 2.16 -0.58 -1.17
C ILE A 356 1.08 0.21 -1.94
N LEU A 357 -0.21 -0.03 -1.66
CA LEU A 357 -1.32 0.55 -2.44
C LEU A 357 -1.32 2.08 -2.43
N PRO A 358 -1.11 2.79 -1.29
CA PRO A 358 -1.04 4.25 -1.30
C PRO A 358 0.09 4.80 -2.15
N GLY A 359 1.24 4.10 -2.17
CA GLY A 359 2.39 4.48 -3.01
C GLY A 359 2.08 4.32 -4.50
N ILE A 360 1.38 3.26 -4.88
CA ILE A 360 0.93 3.06 -6.26
C ILE A 360 -0.09 4.13 -6.66
N ALA A 361 -1.07 4.40 -5.79
CA ALA A 361 -2.10 5.42 -5.99
C ALA A 361 -1.49 6.82 -6.21
N LEU A 362 -0.49 7.18 -5.41
CA LEU A 362 0.19 8.46 -5.52
C LEU A 362 0.94 8.58 -6.86
N ASN A 363 1.70 7.55 -7.25
CA ASN A 363 2.38 7.54 -8.55
C ASN A 363 1.41 7.66 -9.72
N LYS A 364 0.29 6.92 -9.69
CA LYS A 364 -0.78 7.02 -10.68
C LYS A 364 -1.33 8.44 -10.75
N THR A 365 -1.62 9.06 -9.60
CA THR A 365 -2.19 10.42 -9.51
C THR A 365 -1.23 11.52 -9.98
N LEU A 366 0.08 11.38 -9.76
CA LEU A 366 1.06 12.40 -10.11
C LEU A 366 1.26 12.56 -11.63
N LEU A 367 1.16 11.48 -12.39
CA LEU A 367 1.47 11.48 -13.84
C LEU A 367 0.26 11.23 -14.74
N THR A 368 -0.85 10.72 -14.20
CA THR A 368 -2.05 10.51 -15.01
C THR A 368 -2.93 11.75 -14.92
N PRO A 369 -3.27 12.40 -16.04
CA PRO A 369 -4.27 13.46 -16.03
C PRO A 369 -5.63 12.87 -15.63
N SER A 370 -6.07 13.13 -14.40
CA SER A 370 -7.40 12.70 -13.94
C SER A 370 -8.48 13.49 -14.66
N LYS A 371 -9.47 12.78 -15.22
CA LYS A 371 -10.70 13.43 -15.70
C LYS A 371 -11.43 14.05 -14.51
N LYS A 372 -12.18 15.12 -14.76
CA LYS A 372 -12.92 15.81 -13.68
C LYS A 372 -14.11 14.94 -13.28
N GLU A 373 -14.18 14.62 -12.00
CA GLU A 373 -15.23 13.81 -11.39
C GLU A 373 -15.90 14.60 -10.26
N LYS A 374 -17.19 14.34 -10.02
CA LYS A 374 -17.93 14.84 -8.85
C LYS A 374 -18.10 13.70 -7.85
N ILE A 375 -17.23 13.63 -6.85
CA ILE A 375 -17.28 12.58 -5.83
C ILE A 375 -18.10 13.08 -4.64
N ASN A 376 -19.26 12.48 -4.38
CA ASN A 376 -20.12 12.80 -3.22
C ASN A 376 -20.44 14.30 -3.05
N GLY A 377 -20.59 15.02 -4.16
CA GLY A 377 -20.84 16.48 -4.16
C GLY A 377 -19.60 17.36 -3.97
N TRP A 378 -18.42 16.76 -3.75
CA TRP A 378 -17.15 17.47 -3.67
C TRP A 378 -16.52 17.60 -5.06
N THR A 379 -15.95 18.78 -5.31
CA THR A 379 -15.25 19.12 -6.57
C THR A 379 -13.79 19.50 -6.33
N ILE A 380 -13.29 19.27 -5.11
CA ILE A 380 -11.89 19.58 -4.76
C ILE A 380 -10.98 18.61 -5.50
N SER A 381 -9.99 19.15 -6.23
CA SER A 381 -8.99 18.31 -6.88
C SER A 381 -8.08 17.64 -5.85
N ALA A 382 -7.58 16.45 -6.18
CA ALA A 382 -6.66 15.70 -5.32
C ALA A 382 -5.46 16.54 -4.85
N TYR A 383 -4.88 17.35 -5.74
CA TYR A 383 -3.79 18.28 -5.40
C TYR A 383 -4.18 19.33 -4.36
N LYS A 384 -5.37 19.94 -4.47
CA LYS A 384 -5.84 20.94 -3.48
C LYS A 384 -6.04 20.28 -2.12
N PHE A 385 -6.67 19.12 -2.10
CA PHE A 385 -6.86 18.35 -0.87
C PHE A 385 -5.50 18.00 -0.23
N PHE A 386 -4.55 17.49 -1.02
CA PHE A 386 -3.20 17.17 -0.57
C PHE A 386 -2.52 18.36 0.11
N PHE A 387 -2.47 19.54 -0.53
CA PHE A 387 -1.79 20.69 0.05
C PHE A 387 -2.49 21.25 1.30
N ILE A 388 -3.83 21.18 1.39
CA ILE A 388 -4.58 21.55 2.59
C ILE A 388 -4.17 20.64 3.76
N VAL A 389 -4.20 19.32 3.55
CA VAL A 389 -3.84 18.34 4.57
C VAL A 389 -2.35 18.45 4.93
N PHE A 390 -1.48 18.64 3.94
CA PHE A 390 -0.04 18.84 4.16
C PHE A 390 0.24 20.01 5.11
N TRP A 391 -0.33 21.19 4.83
CA TRP A 391 -0.10 22.36 5.68
C TRP A 391 -0.77 22.24 7.06
N ALA A 392 -1.95 21.64 7.13
CA ALA A 392 -2.61 21.35 8.40
C ALA A 392 -1.77 20.42 9.28
N SER A 393 -1.27 19.31 8.73
CA SER A 393 -0.39 18.37 9.42
C SER A 393 0.95 18.98 9.77
N PHE A 394 1.54 19.78 8.86
CA PHE A 394 2.79 20.51 9.11
C PHE A 394 2.66 21.45 10.31
N LEU A 395 1.60 22.26 10.37
CA LEU A 395 1.37 23.18 11.48
C LEU A 395 1.05 22.44 12.78
N TYR A 396 0.24 21.38 12.69
CA TYR A 396 -0.14 20.57 13.84
C TYR A 396 1.06 19.84 14.45
N PHE A 397 2.02 19.36 13.64
CA PHE A 397 3.21 18.65 14.10
C PHE A 397 4.00 19.42 15.19
N TRP A 398 4.08 20.75 15.08
CA TRP A 398 4.78 21.57 16.07
C TRP A 398 4.11 21.58 17.45
N VAL A 399 2.80 21.31 17.50
CA VAL A 399 2.02 21.39 18.73
C VAL A 399 2.42 20.29 19.71
N PRO A 400 2.32 18.99 19.39
CA PRO A 400 2.75 17.95 20.31
C PRO A 400 4.28 17.80 20.35
N ASP A 401 5.02 18.08 19.27
CA ASP A 401 6.46 17.75 19.25
C ASP A 401 7.34 18.82 19.95
N TYR A 402 6.94 20.09 19.88
CA TYR A 402 7.75 21.20 20.39
C TYR A 402 7.02 22.08 21.40
N LEU A 403 5.83 22.56 21.07
CA LEU A 403 5.13 23.56 21.88
C LEU A 403 4.55 22.96 23.17
N PHE A 404 4.03 21.73 23.11
CA PHE A 404 3.44 21.04 24.26
C PHE A 404 3.64 19.52 24.22
N GLN A 405 4.85 19.09 24.58
CA GLN A 405 5.31 17.69 24.58
C GLN A 405 4.47 16.72 25.42
N ALA A 406 3.75 17.21 26.42
CA ALA A 406 2.86 16.36 27.20
C ALA A 406 1.69 15.78 26.38
N LEU A 407 1.38 16.37 25.21
CA LEU A 407 0.39 15.83 24.27
C LEU A 407 0.87 14.56 23.57
N SER A 408 2.18 14.40 23.36
CA SER A 408 2.73 13.18 22.74
C SER A 408 2.64 11.97 23.67
N THR A 409 2.85 12.17 24.97
CA THR A 409 2.73 11.10 26.00
C THR A 409 1.64 11.45 27.01
N PHE A 410 0.42 11.68 26.51
CA PHE A 410 -0.69 12.12 27.35
C PHE A 410 -1.08 11.03 28.35
N ASN A 411 -1.08 11.36 29.64
CA ASN A 411 -1.35 10.39 30.70
C ASN A 411 -2.06 10.98 31.91
N TRP A 412 -3.31 11.38 31.69
CA TRP A 412 -4.15 11.98 32.72
C TRP A 412 -4.41 11.05 33.93
N MET A 413 -4.38 9.73 33.75
CA MET A 413 -4.71 8.79 34.84
C MET A 413 -3.69 8.79 35.97
N THR A 414 -2.40 8.98 35.65
CA THR A 414 -1.37 9.10 36.68
C THR A 414 -1.53 10.34 37.56
N TRP A 415 -2.26 11.36 37.09
CA TRP A 415 -2.54 12.58 37.88
C TRP A 415 -3.55 12.32 39.00
N ILE A 416 -4.37 11.27 38.91
CA ILE A 416 -5.34 10.89 39.95
C ILE A 416 -4.59 10.57 41.27
N LYS A 417 -3.46 9.86 41.17
CA LYS A 417 -2.60 9.55 42.31
C LYS A 417 -1.13 9.38 41.89
N PRO A 418 -0.37 10.48 41.79
CA PRO A 418 0.96 10.49 41.19
C PRO A 418 2.01 9.68 41.96
N THR A 419 1.79 9.44 43.26
CA THR A 419 2.72 8.67 44.11
C THR A 419 2.44 7.16 44.15
N ASN A 420 1.41 6.69 43.45
CA ASN A 420 1.04 5.27 43.46
C ASN A 420 1.81 4.49 42.39
N LEU A 421 2.73 3.63 42.83
CA LEU A 421 3.51 2.76 41.96
C LEU A 421 2.63 1.87 41.07
N ASN A 422 1.62 1.19 41.64
CA ASN A 422 0.77 0.28 40.88
C ASN A 422 -0.03 1.01 39.80
N LEU A 423 -0.46 2.25 40.07
CA LEU A 423 -1.12 3.09 39.09
C LEU A 423 -0.16 3.47 37.95
N ALA A 424 1.05 3.90 38.29
CA ALA A 424 2.08 4.26 37.32
C ALA A 424 2.54 3.06 36.47
N VAL A 425 2.69 1.88 37.07
CA VAL A 425 3.05 0.64 36.38
C VAL A 425 2.00 0.25 35.34
N VAL A 426 0.71 0.36 35.68
CA VAL A 426 -0.39 -0.04 34.79
C VAL A 426 -0.68 1.01 33.71
N THR A 427 -0.79 2.28 34.10
CA THR A 427 -1.29 3.35 33.22
C THR A 427 -0.19 4.27 32.68
N GLY A 428 1.03 4.16 33.18
CA GLY A 428 2.18 4.98 32.80
C GLY A 428 2.51 4.89 31.30
N SER A 429 2.48 6.02 30.58
CA SER A 429 2.96 6.11 29.18
C SER A 429 4.48 5.99 29.04
N VAL A 430 5.24 6.32 30.10
CA VAL A 430 6.69 6.16 30.17
C VAL A 430 7.02 5.25 31.35
N GLY A 431 7.74 4.16 31.11
CA GLY A 431 8.12 3.18 32.13
C GLY A 431 6.99 2.27 32.63
N GLY A 432 5.73 2.57 32.28
CA GLY A 432 4.56 1.72 32.55
C GLY A 432 4.07 0.99 31.30
N LEU A 433 2.95 0.27 31.43
CA LEU A 433 2.33 -0.50 30.35
C LEU A 433 1.40 0.32 29.43
N GLY A 434 1.15 1.59 29.75
CA GLY A 434 0.43 2.50 28.88
C GLY A 434 -1.06 2.20 28.69
N LEU A 435 -1.72 1.50 29.64
CA LEU A 435 -3.18 1.35 29.60
C LEU A 435 -3.80 2.75 29.71
N ASN A 436 -4.25 3.30 28.58
CA ASN A 436 -4.88 4.61 28.50
C ASN A 436 -5.85 4.71 27.30
N PRO A 437 -7.14 5.07 27.54
CA PRO A 437 -8.10 5.29 26.46
C PRO A 437 -7.68 6.39 25.47
N ILE A 438 -6.97 7.42 25.94
CA ILE A 438 -6.48 8.53 25.11
C ILE A 438 -4.99 8.70 25.41
N PRO A 439 -4.12 7.90 24.78
CA PRO A 439 -2.69 7.82 25.12
C PRO A 439 -1.84 8.94 24.51
N THR A 440 -2.29 9.53 23.40
CA THR A 440 -1.52 10.53 22.65
C THR A 440 -2.42 11.38 21.76
N PHE A 441 -2.00 12.61 21.51
CA PHE A 441 -2.53 13.48 20.45
C PHE A 441 -1.50 13.67 19.32
N ASP A 442 -0.37 12.96 19.38
CA ASP A 442 0.68 13.00 18.37
C ASP A 442 0.46 11.91 17.33
N TRP A 443 0.31 12.33 16.06
CA TRP A 443 0.11 11.41 14.95
C TRP A 443 1.26 10.41 14.79
N ASN A 444 2.51 10.80 15.09
CA ASN A 444 3.66 9.89 14.96
C ASN A 444 3.60 8.75 15.98
N TYR A 445 3.21 9.05 17.23
CA TYR A 445 2.99 8.04 18.27
C TYR A 445 1.76 7.17 17.97
N PHE A 446 0.69 7.77 17.43
CA PHE A 446 -0.52 7.02 17.11
C PHE A 446 -0.31 6.06 15.92
N SER A 447 0.36 6.53 14.87
CA SER A 447 0.55 5.77 13.63
C SER A 447 1.70 4.76 13.70
N SER A 448 2.62 4.84 14.67
CA SER A 448 3.81 3.98 14.73
C SER A 448 3.52 2.49 14.88
N LEU A 449 2.38 2.10 15.46
CA LEU A 449 2.00 0.70 15.67
C LEU A 449 0.77 0.25 14.89
N LEU A 450 -0.16 1.16 14.60
CA LEU A 450 -1.47 0.80 14.05
C LEU A 450 -1.65 1.14 12.57
N GLN A 451 -0.94 2.14 12.04
CA GLN A 451 -1.04 2.60 10.64
C GLN A 451 -2.48 2.61 10.06
N PRO A 452 -3.48 3.18 10.76
CA PRO A 452 -4.90 2.89 10.51
C PRO A 452 -5.46 3.40 9.18
N LEU A 453 -4.73 4.26 8.46
CA LEU A 453 -5.11 4.75 7.13
C LEU A 453 -4.61 3.87 5.99
N GLN A 454 -3.66 2.97 6.26
CA GLN A 454 -2.96 2.18 5.25
C GLN A 454 -3.33 0.70 5.31
N VAL A 455 -3.59 0.18 6.52
CA VAL A 455 -3.96 -1.22 6.71
C VAL A 455 -5.46 -1.37 7.02
N PRO A 456 -6.11 -2.46 6.58
CA PRO A 456 -7.51 -2.72 6.85
C PRO A 456 -7.83 -2.73 8.35
N PHE A 457 -9.05 -2.32 8.72
CA PHE A 457 -9.48 -2.12 10.11
C PHE A 457 -9.31 -3.35 11.02
N TYR A 458 -9.51 -4.56 10.49
CA TYR A 458 -9.37 -5.79 11.27
C TYR A 458 -7.93 -5.98 11.79
N ASN A 459 -6.92 -5.47 11.08
CA ASN A 459 -5.51 -5.65 11.44
C ASN A 459 -5.13 -4.84 12.70
N PRO A 460 -5.42 -3.52 12.81
CA PRO A 460 -5.28 -2.78 14.05
C PRO A 460 -6.08 -3.38 15.21
N VAL A 461 -7.30 -3.85 14.97
CA VAL A 461 -8.13 -4.49 16.02
C VAL A 461 -7.46 -5.75 16.55
N ASN A 462 -6.97 -6.63 15.68
CA ASN A 462 -6.23 -7.83 16.09
C ASN A 462 -4.96 -7.49 16.88
N ASN A 463 -4.24 -6.44 16.45
CA ASN A 463 -3.08 -5.93 17.19
C ASN A 463 -3.47 -5.44 18.58
N ILE A 464 -4.55 -4.66 18.72
CA ILE A 464 -5.04 -4.17 20.00
C ILE A 464 -5.48 -5.34 20.91
N ILE A 465 -6.16 -6.35 20.38
CA ILE A 465 -6.56 -7.54 21.16
C ILE A 465 -5.32 -8.28 21.66
N GLY A 466 -4.32 -8.51 20.79
CA GLY A 466 -3.07 -9.16 21.17
C GLY A 466 -2.30 -8.34 22.21
N MET A 467 -2.25 -7.01 22.07
CA MET A 467 -1.68 -6.10 23.06
C MET A 467 -2.41 -6.17 24.40
N PHE A 468 -3.75 -6.23 24.39
CA PHE A 468 -4.57 -6.31 25.59
C PHE A 468 -4.38 -7.64 26.34
N LEU A 469 -4.25 -8.75 25.62
CA LEU A 469 -3.91 -10.05 26.22
C LEU A 469 -2.47 -10.06 26.76
N GLY A 470 -1.52 -9.57 25.97
CA GLY A 470 -0.12 -9.45 26.37
C GLY A 470 0.05 -8.60 27.63
N PHE A 471 -0.71 -7.51 27.75
CA PHE A 471 -0.77 -6.64 28.93
C PHE A 471 -1.07 -7.43 30.22
N PHE A 472 -2.10 -8.28 30.25
CA PHE A 472 -2.41 -9.08 31.44
C PHE A 472 -1.34 -10.12 31.75
N CYS A 473 -0.74 -10.73 30.73
CA CYS A 473 0.34 -11.68 30.94
C CYS A 473 1.57 -11.02 31.56
N ILE A 474 1.94 -9.81 31.08
CA ILE A 474 3.07 -9.06 31.63
C ILE A 474 2.81 -8.68 33.09
N LEU A 475 1.60 -8.22 33.42
CA LEU A 475 1.20 -7.96 34.81
C LEU A 475 1.28 -9.23 35.66
N GLY A 476 0.81 -10.37 35.14
CA GLY A 476 0.89 -11.66 35.83
C GLY A 476 2.32 -12.07 36.16
N VAL A 477 3.24 -11.96 35.21
CA VAL A 477 4.68 -12.26 35.40
C VAL A 477 5.32 -11.30 36.39
N TRP A 478 5.07 -9.99 36.24
CA TRP A 478 5.70 -8.96 37.08
C TRP A 478 5.22 -9.02 38.53
N TYR A 479 3.90 -9.11 38.76
CA TYR A 479 3.34 -9.19 40.12
C TYR A 479 3.56 -10.55 40.79
N SER A 480 3.69 -11.65 40.03
CA SER A 480 4.12 -12.94 40.58
C SER A 480 5.62 -12.99 40.88
N ASN A 481 6.36 -11.94 40.53
CA ASN A 481 7.80 -11.84 40.67
C ASN A 481 8.54 -13.03 40.07
N TYR A 482 8.03 -13.56 38.96
CA TYR A 482 8.63 -14.72 38.30
C TYR A 482 10.04 -14.34 37.83
N LYS A 483 11.06 -15.08 38.27
CA LYS A 483 12.48 -14.79 38.00
C LYS A 483 12.89 -13.35 38.34
N TRP A 484 12.49 -12.85 39.52
CA TRP A 484 12.92 -11.54 40.05
C TRP A 484 12.47 -10.33 39.21
N THR A 485 11.47 -10.51 38.34
CA THR A 485 10.95 -9.46 37.47
C THR A 485 10.32 -8.29 38.22
N GLY A 486 9.79 -8.50 39.43
CA GLY A 486 9.19 -7.46 40.24
C GLY A 486 10.19 -6.41 40.76
N TYR A 487 11.50 -6.70 40.69
CA TYR A 487 12.57 -5.76 41.04
C TYR A 487 13.07 -4.93 39.86
N LEU A 488 12.62 -5.25 38.65
CA LEU A 488 13.02 -4.56 37.42
C LEU A 488 11.90 -3.60 36.97
N PRO A 489 12.25 -2.49 36.28
CA PRO A 489 11.24 -1.66 35.64
C PRO A 489 10.38 -2.48 34.67
N ILE A 490 9.06 -2.33 34.75
CA ILE A 490 8.11 -3.16 33.99
C ILE A 490 8.25 -2.96 32.47
N ASN A 491 8.67 -1.76 32.05
CA ASN A 491 8.87 -1.38 30.66
C ASN A 491 10.14 -0.51 30.50
N ASP A 492 11.30 -1.16 30.35
CA ASP A 492 12.60 -0.52 30.10
C ASP A 492 13.40 -1.38 29.11
N ASN A 493 14.24 -0.76 28.27
CA ASN A 493 15.07 -1.44 27.28
C ASN A 493 16.46 -1.85 27.77
N GLY A 494 16.72 -1.62 29.04
CA GLY A 494 17.94 -1.97 29.73
C GLY A 494 18.23 -3.44 29.87
N LEU A 495 19.52 -3.70 30.04
CA LEU A 495 20.05 -4.92 30.63
C LEU A 495 20.37 -4.64 32.09
N TYR A 496 19.97 -5.56 32.96
CA TYR A 496 20.19 -5.47 34.39
C TYR A 496 20.90 -6.71 34.94
N THR A 497 21.68 -6.54 35.99
CA THR A 497 22.19 -7.66 36.78
C THR A 497 21.06 -8.27 37.62
N ASN A 498 21.32 -9.42 38.24
CA ASN A 498 20.41 -10.03 39.22
C ASN A 498 20.17 -9.15 40.47
N THR A 499 20.99 -8.12 40.69
CA THR A 499 20.84 -7.12 41.76
C THR A 499 20.04 -5.88 41.34
N GLY A 500 19.63 -5.78 40.07
CA GLY A 500 18.89 -4.64 39.53
C GLY A 500 19.76 -3.45 39.11
N GLU A 501 21.08 -3.61 39.09
CA GLU A 501 22.02 -2.61 38.58
C GLU A 501 22.15 -2.72 37.05
N ARG A 502 22.59 -1.65 36.37
CA ARG A 502 22.78 -1.68 34.91
C ARG A 502 23.90 -2.67 34.55
N TYR A 503 23.60 -3.56 33.61
CA TYR A 503 24.54 -4.59 33.16
C TYR A 503 25.57 -4.00 32.19
N SER A 504 26.85 -4.06 32.54
CA SER A 504 27.94 -3.62 31.66
C SER A 504 28.37 -4.75 30.74
N VAL A 505 28.14 -4.59 29.43
CA VAL A 505 28.48 -5.62 28.43
C VAL A 505 29.99 -5.86 28.33
N THR A 506 30.79 -4.81 28.54
CA THR A 506 32.26 -4.89 28.61
C THR A 506 32.76 -5.79 29.74
N ALA A 507 31.95 -6.02 30.76
CA ALA A 507 32.36 -6.78 31.92
C ALA A 507 32.37 -8.30 31.66
N VAL A 508 31.72 -8.78 30.58
CA VAL A 508 31.67 -10.21 30.21
C VAL A 508 32.38 -10.52 28.89
N VAL A 509 33.18 -9.59 28.41
CA VAL A 509 34.03 -9.79 27.24
C VAL A 509 35.51 -9.62 27.60
N ASP A 510 36.38 -10.25 26.82
CA ASP A 510 37.82 -10.10 26.93
C ASP A 510 38.31 -8.84 26.20
N LYS A 511 39.64 -8.66 26.16
CA LYS A 511 40.30 -7.53 25.50
C LYS A 511 40.09 -7.49 23.98
N ASP A 512 39.69 -8.60 23.38
CA ASP A 512 39.44 -8.77 21.96
C ASP A 512 37.92 -8.73 21.66
N SER A 513 37.12 -8.34 22.66
CA SER A 513 35.65 -8.28 22.64
C SER A 513 34.99 -9.63 22.34
N LEU A 514 35.67 -10.72 22.67
CA LEU A 514 35.13 -12.07 22.64
C LEU A 514 34.49 -12.41 23.98
N PHE A 515 33.50 -13.30 23.94
CA PHE A 515 32.77 -13.72 25.13
C PHE A 515 33.69 -14.45 26.14
N ASP A 516 33.74 -13.94 27.36
CA ASP A 516 34.52 -14.51 28.45
C ASP A 516 33.61 -15.26 29.42
N VAL A 517 33.72 -16.59 29.41
CA VAL A 517 32.86 -17.49 30.19
C VAL A 517 33.12 -17.34 31.69
N GLU A 518 34.35 -17.07 32.12
CA GLU A 518 34.69 -16.96 33.53
C GLU A 518 34.07 -15.69 34.12
N LYS A 519 34.28 -14.54 33.46
CA LYS A 519 33.65 -13.28 33.86
C LYS A 519 32.12 -13.34 33.82
N TYR A 520 31.57 -14.02 32.83
CA TYR A 520 30.12 -14.23 32.74
C TYR A 520 29.58 -15.05 33.92
N ASN A 521 30.30 -16.08 34.36
CA ASN A 521 29.88 -16.88 35.52
C ASN A 521 29.96 -16.09 36.84
N GLU A 522 30.90 -15.13 36.95
CA GLU A 522 31.02 -14.26 38.12
C GLU A 522 29.89 -13.21 38.20
N ILE A 523 29.59 -12.56 37.08
CA ILE A 523 28.58 -11.48 37.00
C ILE A 523 27.16 -12.06 36.87
N GLY A 524 27.04 -13.21 36.25
CA GLY A 524 25.79 -13.88 35.94
C GLY A 524 25.10 -13.38 34.67
N PRO A 525 23.96 -13.99 34.32
CA PRO A 525 23.20 -13.67 33.13
C PRO A 525 22.56 -12.26 33.21
N PRO A 526 22.51 -11.51 32.10
CA PRO A 526 21.72 -10.29 32.04
C PRO A 526 20.22 -10.59 32.15
N SER A 527 19.51 -9.78 32.92
CA SER A 527 18.07 -9.85 33.15
C SER A 527 17.38 -8.66 32.46
N THR A 528 16.31 -8.93 31.71
CA THR A 528 15.48 -7.90 31.07
C THR A 528 14.02 -8.38 30.92
N LEU A 529 13.05 -7.49 31.19
CA LEU A 529 11.64 -7.77 30.93
C LEU A 529 11.24 -7.52 29.48
N ARG A 530 12.02 -6.74 28.72
CA ARG A 530 11.64 -6.33 27.37
C ARG A 530 11.55 -7.48 26.37
N LEU A 531 12.29 -8.56 26.58
CA LEU A 531 12.21 -9.76 25.72
C LEU A 531 10.86 -10.48 25.86
N ILE A 532 10.32 -10.54 27.08
CA ILE A 532 8.97 -11.07 27.33
C ILE A 532 7.94 -10.11 26.71
N TRP A 533 8.15 -8.81 26.87
CA TRP A 533 7.28 -7.78 26.29
C TRP A 533 7.23 -7.86 24.74
N LEU A 534 8.39 -7.94 24.08
CA LEU A 534 8.48 -8.04 22.61
C LEU A 534 7.82 -9.32 22.10
N PHE A 535 8.04 -10.46 22.75
CA PHE A 535 7.41 -11.72 22.36
C PHE A 535 5.89 -11.67 22.54
N MET A 536 5.40 -11.11 23.64
CA MET A 536 3.97 -11.06 23.96
C MET A 536 3.21 -9.97 23.20
N VAL A 537 3.87 -8.88 22.82
CA VAL A 537 3.24 -7.77 22.11
C VAL A 537 3.37 -7.88 20.58
N HIS A 538 4.42 -8.49 20.04
CA HIS A 538 4.60 -8.58 18.58
C HIS A 538 4.25 -9.97 18.03
N SER A 539 4.67 -11.05 18.69
CA SER A 539 4.44 -12.41 18.18
C SER A 539 3.01 -12.88 18.42
N LEU A 540 2.41 -12.52 19.56
CA LEU A 540 1.07 -12.97 19.94
C LEU A 540 -0.04 -12.43 19.03
N PRO A 541 -0.08 -11.12 18.69
CA PRO A 541 -1.04 -10.64 17.69
C PRO A 541 -0.79 -11.23 16.30
N SER A 542 0.48 -11.48 15.92
CA SER A 542 0.82 -12.12 14.64
C SER A 542 0.29 -13.56 14.56
N ILE A 543 0.44 -14.32 15.65
CA ILE A 543 -0.09 -15.69 15.78
C ILE A 543 -1.62 -15.67 15.76
N LEU A 544 -2.25 -14.77 16.52
CA LEU A 544 -3.71 -14.62 16.56
C LEU A 544 -4.24 -14.21 15.19
N SER A 545 -3.61 -13.25 14.52
CA SER A 545 -3.95 -12.85 13.15
C SER A 545 -3.91 -14.04 12.20
N THR A 546 -2.89 -14.88 12.27
CA THR A 546 -2.75 -16.10 11.43
C THR A 546 -3.81 -17.16 11.74
N LEU A 547 -4.21 -17.28 13.00
CA LEU A 547 -5.25 -18.23 13.43
C LEU A 547 -6.65 -17.75 13.04
N PHE A 548 -6.93 -16.46 13.21
CA PHE A 548 -8.24 -15.87 12.94
C PHE A 548 -8.50 -15.63 11.45
N THR A 549 -7.48 -15.32 10.64
CA THR A 549 -7.64 -15.23 9.16
C THR A 549 -7.82 -16.57 8.46
N LYS A 550 -7.62 -17.70 9.16
CA LYS A 550 -7.93 -19.04 8.64
C LYS A 550 -9.28 -19.58 9.14
N SER A 551 -9.91 -18.93 10.10
CA SER A 551 -11.13 -19.41 10.76
C SER A 551 -12.40 -18.61 10.42
N VAL A 552 -12.24 -17.54 9.65
CA VAL A 552 -13.32 -16.83 8.93
C VAL A 552 -13.17 -17.23 7.48
#